data_AF-A0A0F9Q072-F1
#
_entry.id   AF-A0A0F9Q072-F1
#
_cell.length_a   1.000
_cell.length_b   1.000
_cell.length_c   1.000
_cell.angle_alpha   90.00
_cell.angle_beta   90.00
_cell.angle_gamma   90.00
#
_symmetry.space_group_name_H-M   'P 1'
#
loop_
_entity.id
_entity.type
_entity.pdbx_description
1 polymer ?
#
loop_
_entity_poly.entity_id
_entity_poly.type
_entity_poly.pdbx_seq_one_letter_code
_entity_poly.pdbx_strand_id
1 'polypeptide(L)'
;MDLYCQRCGEPWEHYYVHQEMAPLERTQFLEGECCPACHGKEIEKRPFRAQLASALAEMLGDDTDGLAAEMEDAEFLLGREFWE
;
A
#
# COMPACT_ATOMS: atom_id res chain seq x y z
N MET A 1 -5.02 8.25 -7.14
CA MET A 1 -4.45 6.92 -6.92
C MET A 1 -3.63 6.94 -5.65
N ASP A 2 -3.89 5.98 -4.77
CA ASP A 2 -3.19 5.82 -3.50
C ASP A 2 -2.34 4.56 -3.54
N LEU A 3 -1.21 4.60 -2.84
CA LEU A 3 -0.45 3.41 -2.49
C LEU A 3 -0.92 2.90 -1.15
N TYR A 4 -1.14 1.60 -1.04
CA TYR A 4 -1.61 1.00 0.19
C TYR A 4 -0.44 0.32 0.90
N CYS A 5 -0.31 0.56 2.21
CA CYS A 5 0.69 -0.14 3.00
C CYS A 5 0.46 -1.65 2.90
N GLN A 6 1.46 -2.37 2.38
CA GLN A 6 1.40 -3.82 2.21
C GLN A 6 1.17 -4.55 3.55
N ARG A 7 1.45 -3.89 4.69
CA ARG A 7 1.26 -4.46 6.02
C ARG A 7 -0.12 -4.18 6.61
N CYS A 8 -0.46 -2.91 6.83
CA CYS A 8 -1.69 -2.52 7.52
C CYS A 8 -2.84 -2.07 6.61
N GLY A 9 -2.57 -1.87 5.31
CA GLY A 9 -3.59 -1.43 4.34
C GLY A 9 -4.01 0.03 4.50
N GLU A 10 -3.23 0.84 5.21
CA GLU A 10 -3.45 2.29 5.26
C GLU A 10 -3.16 2.88 3.87
N PRO A 11 -4.07 3.69 3.30
CA PRO A 11 -3.82 4.40 2.06
C PRO A 11 -2.85 5.56 2.29
N TRP A 12 -1.96 5.77 1.33
CA TRP A 12 -1.02 6.88 1.26
C TRP A 12 -1.09 7.50 -0.11
N GLU A 13 -1.28 8.81 -0.13
CA GLU A 13 -1.36 9.58 -1.37
C GLU A 13 -0.05 9.42 -2.16
N HIS A 14 -0.14 9.03 -3.42
CA HIS A 14 1.02 8.66 -4.23
C HIS A 14 2.06 9.80 -4.29
N TYR A 15 1.62 11.05 -4.48
CA TYR A 15 2.53 12.18 -4.51
C TYR A 15 3.28 12.37 -3.19
N TYR A 16 2.59 12.29 -2.05
CA TYR A 16 3.23 12.35 -0.73
C TYR A 16 4.32 11.28 -0.57
N VAL A 17 4.06 10.02 -0.95
CA VAL A 17 5.04 8.93 -0.85
C VAL A 17 6.31 9.27 -1.63
N HIS A 18 6.21 9.85 -2.82
CA HIS A 18 7.37 10.13 -3.65
C HIS A 18 8.10 11.42 -3.28
N GLN A 19 7.37 12.48 -2.87
CA GLN A 19 7.92 13.83 -2.74
C GLN A 19 8.15 14.29 -1.31
N GLU A 20 7.35 13.81 -0.35
CA GLU A 20 7.30 14.39 1.00
C GLU A 20 7.64 13.39 2.12
N MET A 21 7.40 12.09 1.89
CA MET A 21 7.72 11.04 2.85
C MET A 21 9.23 10.98 3.11
N ALA A 22 9.62 10.83 4.38
CA ALA A 22 11.04 10.79 4.74
C ALA A 22 11.75 9.64 4.01
N PRO A 23 13.01 9.79 3.55
CA PRO A 23 13.66 8.80 2.69
C PRO A 23 13.68 7.39 3.27
N LEU A 24 13.94 7.26 4.58
CA LEU A 24 13.93 5.97 5.27
C LEU A 24 12.52 5.36 5.30
N GLU A 25 11.52 6.16 5.67
CA GLU A 25 10.12 5.71 5.75
C GLU A 25 9.61 5.28 4.37
N ARG A 26 9.99 6.01 3.32
CA ARG A 26 9.65 5.67 1.93
C ARG A 26 10.24 4.33 1.51
N THR A 27 11.51 4.09 1.82
CA THR A 27 12.14 2.77 1.53
C THR A 27 11.40 1.66 2.25
N GLN A 28 11.15 1.80 3.56
CA GLN A 28 10.41 0.82 4.35
C GLN A 28 8.98 0.59 3.83
N PHE A 29 8.33 1.65 3.34
CA PHE A 29 7.00 1.57 2.76
C PHE A 29 6.97 0.80 1.44
N LEU A 30 7.85 1.14 0.51
CA LEU A 30 7.93 0.52 -0.81
C LEU A 30 8.41 -0.94 -0.74
N GLU A 31 9.30 -1.27 0.21
CA GLU A 31 9.74 -2.63 0.49
C GLU A 31 8.70 -3.47 1.27
N GLY A 32 7.57 -2.86 1.65
CA GLY A 32 6.48 -3.55 2.35
C GLY A 32 6.75 -3.81 3.84
N GLU A 33 7.81 -3.26 4.41
CA GLU A 33 8.19 -3.43 5.82
C GLU A 33 7.18 -2.76 6.76
N CYS A 34 6.91 -1.47 6.56
CA CYS A 34 5.93 -0.71 7.35
C CYS A 34 5.61 0.66 6.73
N CYS A 35 4.57 1.32 7.26
CA CYS A 35 4.29 2.73 6.99
C CYS A 35 4.45 3.57 8.28
N PRO A 36 4.50 4.91 8.17
CA PRO A 36 4.56 5.80 9.34
C PRO A 36 3.37 5.67 10.30
N ALA A 37 2.25 5.06 9.91
CA ALA A 37 1.11 4.84 10.82
C ALA A 37 1.26 3.56 11.65
N CYS A 38 1.68 2.45 11.03
CA CYS A 38 1.76 1.15 11.71
C CYS A 38 3.10 0.92 12.41
N HIS A 39 4.19 1.54 11.96
CA HIS A 39 5.54 1.36 12.51
C HIS A 39 5.94 -0.11 12.74
N GLY A 40 5.50 -1.02 11.87
CA GLY A 40 5.84 -2.44 11.99
C GLY A 40 5.15 -3.16 13.17
N LYS A 41 4.16 -2.55 13.84
CA LYS A 41 3.37 -3.20 14.90
C LYS A 41 2.66 -4.45 14.39
N GLU A 42 2.67 -5.51 15.18
CA GLU A 42 1.99 -6.75 14.83
C GLU A 42 0.50 -6.53 14.58
N ILE A 43 -0.04 -7.19 13.55
CA ILE A 43 -1.43 -7.03 13.11
C ILE A 43 -2.07 -8.41 13.18
N GLU A 44 -3.13 -8.54 13.97
CA GLU A 44 -3.82 -9.83 14.17
C GLU A 44 -4.35 -10.42 12.86
N LYS A 45 -4.86 -9.55 11.96
CA LYS A 45 -5.35 -9.92 10.64
C LYS A 45 -4.98 -8.85 9.62
N ARG A 46 -4.21 -9.21 8.59
CA ARG A 46 -3.93 -8.30 7.47
C ARG A 46 -5.22 -8.10 6.66
N PRO A 47 -5.67 -6.86 6.42
CA PRO A 47 -6.87 -6.60 5.63
C PRO A 47 -6.63 -7.00 4.16
N PHE A 48 -7.71 -7.25 3.41
CA PHE A 48 -7.61 -7.75 2.04
C PHE A 48 -6.78 -6.83 1.14
N ARG A 49 -7.04 -5.51 1.18
CA ARG A 49 -6.27 -4.51 0.44
C ARG A 49 -4.75 -4.53 0.70
N ALA A 50 -4.32 -4.85 1.93
CA ALA A 50 -2.90 -4.97 2.26
C ALA A 50 -2.27 -6.21 1.61
N GLN A 51 -3.03 -7.31 1.55
CA GLN A 51 -2.62 -8.54 0.89
C GLN A 51 -2.55 -8.34 -0.63
N LEU A 52 -3.57 -7.68 -1.20
CA LEU A 52 -3.61 -7.33 -2.62
C LEU A 52 -2.45 -6.41 -3.01
N ALA A 53 -2.21 -5.34 -2.25
CA ALA A 53 -1.08 -4.44 -2.48
C ALA A 53 0.27 -5.16 -2.45
N SER A 54 0.44 -6.11 -1.52
CA SER A 54 1.63 -6.96 -1.45
C SER A 54 1.80 -7.84 -2.70
N ALA A 55 0.73 -8.49 -3.14
CA ALA A 55 0.77 -9.35 -4.32
C ALA A 55 1.03 -8.56 -5.61
N LEU A 56 0.41 -7.39 -5.75
CA LEU A 56 0.64 -6.50 -6.89
C LEU A 56 2.05 -5.90 -6.87
N ALA A 57 2.57 -5.51 -5.71
CA ALA A 57 3.96 -5.03 -5.59
C ALA A 57 4.98 -6.12 -5.98
N GLU A 58 4.74 -7.38 -5.62
CA GLU A 58 5.59 -8.51 -6.05
C GLU A 58 5.54 -8.71 -7.58
N MET A 59 4.40 -8.47 -8.21
CA MET A 59 4.22 -8.63 -9.66
C MET A 59 4.75 -7.45 -10.47
N LEU A 60 4.56 -6.22 -9.99
CA LEU A 60 4.86 -4.97 -10.69
C LEU A 60 6.25 -4.42 -10.34
N GLY A 61 6.83 -4.83 -9.22
CA GLY A 61 8.16 -4.41 -8.80
C GLY A 61 8.20 -2.93 -8.41
N ASP A 62 9.04 -2.16 -9.10
CA ASP A 62 9.24 -0.72 -8.86
C ASP A 62 8.23 0.18 -9.59
N ASP A 63 7.29 -0.39 -10.35
CA ASP A 63 6.19 0.34 -10.98
C ASP A 63 5.09 0.70 -9.97
N THR A 64 5.36 1.74 -9.19
CA THR A 64 4.44 2.27 -8.16
C THR A 64 3.22 2.95 -8.77
N ASP A 65 3.36 3.55 -9.96
CA ASP A 65 2.24 4.16 -10.69
C ASP A 65 1.24 3.08 -11.13
N GLY A 66 1.74 1.97 -11.70
CA GLY A 66 0.93 0.80 -12.04
C GLY A 66 0.27 0.16 -10.83
N LEU A 67 1.00 0.00 -9.72
CA LEU A 67 0.44 -0.50 -8.46
C LEU A 67 -0.71 0.38 -7.97
N ALA A 68 -0.54 1.70 -8.00
CA ALA A 68 -1.56 2.63 -7.55
C ALA A 68 -2.81 2.60 -8.45
N ALA A 69 -2.64 2.41 -9.76
CA ALA A 69 -3.74 2.27 -10.72
C ALA A 69 -4.56 0.99 -10.48
N GLU A 70 -3.89 -0.17 -10.36
CA GLU A 70 -4.56 -1.45 -10.13
C GLU A 70 -5.31 -1.49 -8.78
N MET A 71 -4.77 -0.81 -7.76
CA MET A 71 -5.44 -0.68 -6.46
C MET A 71 -6.69 0.21 -6.55
N GLU A 72 -6.67 1.29 -7.33
CA GLU A 72 -7.84 2.15 -7.58
C GLU A 72 -8.94 1.39 -8.32
N ASP A 73 -8.57 0.59 -9.33
CA ASP A 73 -9.49 -0.28 -10.06
C ASP A 73 -10.09 -1.36 -9.13
N ALA A 74 -9.27 -1.98 -8.28
CA ALA A 74 -9.73 -2.96 -7.31
C ALA A 74 -10.70 -2.35 -6.29
N GLU A 75 -10.42 -1.15 -5.79
CA GLU A 75 -11.33 -0.43 -4.90
C GLU A 75 -12.67 -0.15 -5.58
N PHE A 76 -12.65 0.31 -6.83
CA PHE A 76 -13.86 0.57 -7.62
C PHE A 76 -14.69 -0.70 -7.86
N LEU A 77 -14.04 -1.82 -8.21
CA LEU A 77 -14.72 -3.08 -8.55
C LEU A 77 -15.28 -3.82 -7.33
N LEU A 78 -14.53 -3.84 -6.22
CA LEU A 78 -14.87 -4.63 -5.04
C LEU A 78 -15.64 -3.82 -3.98
N GLY A 79 -15.58 -2.49 -4.04
CA GLY A 79 -16.35 -1.60 -3.18
C GLY A 79 -16.14 -1.91 -1.69
N ARG A 80 -17.18 -2.42 -1.01
CA ARG A 80 -17.09 -2.72 0.44
C ARG A 80 -16.12 -3.84 0.77
N GLU A 81 -16.04 -4.87 -0.07
CA GLU A 81 -15.17 -6.04 0.18
C GLU A 81 -13.68 -5.66 0.20
N PHE A 82 -13.31 -4.58 -0.50
CA PHE A 82 -11.96 -4.01 -0.44
C PHE A 82 -11.60 -3.46 0.96
N TRP A 83 -12.60 -2.94 1.68
CA TRP A 83 -12.44 -2.26 2.95
C TRP A 83 -12.58 -3.18 4.18
N GLU A 84 -13.05 -4.42 4.01
CA GLU A 84 -13.20 -5.47 5.04
C GLU A 84 -11.86 -6.16 5.45
#